data_AF-A0A1Y2L154-F1
#
_entry.id   AF-A0A1Y2L154-F1
#
_cell.length_a   1.000
_cell.length_b   1.000
_cell.length_c   1.000
_cell.angle_alpha   90.00
_cell.angle_beta   90.00
_cell.angle_gamma   90.00
#
_symmetry.space_group_name_H-M   'P 1'
#
loop_
_entity.id
_entity.type
_entity.pdbx_description
1 polymer ?
#
loop_
_entity_poly.entity_id
_entity_poly.type
_entity_poly.pdbx_seq_one_letter_code
_entity_poly.pdbx_strand_id
1 'polypeptide(L)'
;MDNADDIIARLKQDFIEDTIERVDRIETTIDRVAGHMDEASAGIAELRREAHTVKGLAGSFGFPLVGAIAHRLEDYIADMTEIDDLQAASLVDFTTWIREIIESGTNPAPEEEIRILRSLPSRTTGRAAGNVGEGVVAPAGHQEILIVTATAVQAHFLQRELRERGYRTITARTAVEAFQTVVQSRPDAIISAAVLDGLSGIELIRALAAMKTLEGKPLGLLTSFEANHPDLEGLPANVTIITNRGKQIAEHLAKFIETLG
;
A
#
# COMPACT_ATOMS: atom_id res chain seq x y z
N MET A 1 18.28 39.86 -1.28
CA MET A 1 18.72 39.04 -2.42
C MET A 1 18.74 37.63 -1.87
N ASP A 2 17.85 36.75 -2.34
CA ASP A 2 17.96 35.31 -2.04
C ASP A 2 19.38 34.87 -2.45
N ASN A 3 20.08 34.19 -1.55
CA ASN A 3 21.38 33.60 -1.86
C ASN A 3 21.18 32.43 -2.84
N ALA A 4 22.19 32.08 -3.64
CA ALA A 4 22.10 30.96 -4.57
C ALA A 4 21.73 29.64 -3.86
N ASP A 5 22.17 29.48 -2.62
CA ASP A 5 21.83 28.35 -1.75
C ASP A 5 20.33 28.29 -1.41
N ASP A 6 19.70 29.46 -1.20
CA ASP A 6 18.26 29.55 -0.89
C ASP A 6 17.42 29.16 -2.11
N ILE A 7 17.87 29.55 -3.31
CA ILE A 7 17.22 29.18 -4.57
C ILE A 7 17.31 27.66 -4.80
N ILE A 8 18.48 27.07 -4.57
CA ILE A 8 18.68 25.61 -4.71
C ILE A 8 17.81 24.85 -3.70
N ALA A 9 17.76 25.32 -2.45
CA ALA A 9 16.93 24.72 -1.41
C ALA A 9 15.44 24.75 -1.78
N ARG A 10 14.94 25.88 -2.31
CA ARG A 10 13.55 25.99 -2.79
C ARG A 10 13.28 25.04 -3.95
N LEU A 11 14.13 25.03 -4.97
CA LEU A 11 13.95 24.14 -6.13
C LEU A 11 13.99 22.65 -5.74
N LYS A 12 14.80 22.28 -4.75
CA LYS A 12 14.81 20.93 -4.19
C LYS A 12 13.49 20.60 -3.48
N GLN A 13 12.94 21.56 -2.73
CA GLN A 13 11.64 21.40 -2.08
C GLN A 13 10.52 21.23 -3.10
N ASP A 14 10.50 22.07 -4.15
CA ASP A 14 9.54 21.96 -5.26
C ASP A 14 9.64 20.57 -5.93
N PHE A 15 10.87 20.07 -6.15
CA PHE A 15 11.09 18.72 -6.69
C PHE A 15 10.55 17.61 -5.78
N ILE A 16 10.72 17.73 -4.45
CA ILE A 16 10.20 16.76 -3.48
C ILE A 16 8.68 16.70 -3.56
N GLU A 17 8.02 17.86 -3.54
CA GLU A 17 6.56 17.98 -3.64
C GLU A 17 6.03 17.42 -4.97
N ASP A 18 6.63 17.83 -6.10
CA ASP A 18 6.30 17.32 -7.43
C ASP A 18 6.47 15.79 -7.54
N THR A 19 7.51 15.24 -6.89
CA THR A 19 7.77 13.79 -6.93
C THR A 19 6.74 13.03 -6.08
N ILE A 20 6.33 13.56 -4.94
CA ILE A 20 5.26 12.98 -4.13
C ILE A 20 3.96 12.93 -4.92
N GLU A 21 3.57 14.04 -5.56
CA GLU A 21 2.35 14.08 -6.39
C GLU A 21 2.41 13.11 -7.58
N ARG A 22 3.59 12.90 -8.16
CA ARG A 22 3.79 11.90 -9.21
C ARG A 22 3.63 10.49 -8.69
N VAL A 23 4.19 10.20 -7.52
CA VAL A 23 4.03 8.90 -6.88
C VAL A 23 2.55 8.63 -6.59
N ASP A 24 1.82 9.61 -6.08
CA ASP A 24 0.36 9.51 -5.88
C ASP A 24 -0.39 9.19 -7.19
N ARG A 25 0.01 9.83 -8.29
CA ARG A 25 -0.54 9.54 -9.63
C ARG A 25 -0.22 8.13 -10.10
N ILE A 26 1.03 7.68 -9.94
CA ILE A 26 1.45 6.30 -10.27
C ILE A 26 0.61 5.29 -9.48
N GLU A 27 0.47 5.46 -8.17
CA GLU A 27 -0.32 4.58 -7.29
C GLU A 27 -1.80 4.56 -7.68
N THR A 28 -2.38 5.73 -7.98
CA THR A 28 -3.76 5.84 -8.47
C THR A 28 -3.95 5.11 -9.80
N THR A 29 -3.03 5.27 -10.75
CA THR A 29 -3.10 4.57 -12.05
C THR A 29 -2.95 3.06 -11.86
N ILE A 30 -2.06 2.60 -10.96
CA ILE A 30 -1.94 1.17 -10.60
C ILE A 30 -3.28 0.62 -10.11
N ASP A 31 -3.91 1.28 -9.14
CA ASP A 31 -5.17 0.82 -8.56
C ASP A 31 -6.31 0.83 -9.59
N ARG A 32 -6.40 1.85 -10.45
CA ARG A 32 -7.45 1.94 -11.47
C ARG A 32 -7.32 0.85 -12.54
N VAL A 33 -6.10 0.54 -12.96
CA VAL A 33 -5.87 -0.56 -13.93
C VAL A 33 -6.13 -1.91 -13.27
N ALA A 34 -5.58 -2.17 -12.08
CA ALA A 34 -5.78 -3.44 -11.36
C ALA A 34 -7.25 -3.67 -10.96
N GLY A 35 -7.99 -2.59 -10.71
CA GLY A 35 -9.43 -2.59 -10.47
C GLY A 35 -10.28 -2.70 -11.74
N HIS A 36 -9.67 -2.86 -12.92
CA HIS A 36 -10.36 -2.95 -14.22
C HIS A 36 -11.23 -1.72 -14.55
N MET A 37 -10.92 -0.56 -13.94
CA MET A 37 -11.63 0.69 -14.20
C MET A 37 -11.11 1.39 -15.46
N ASP A 38 -9.82 1.21 -15.75
CA ASP A 38 -9.14 1.77 -16.93
C ASP A 38 -8.54 0.70 -17.82
N GLU A 39 -8.34 1.02 -19.09
CA GLU A 39 -7.65 0.16 -20.04
C GLU A 39 -6.16 0.01 -19.68
N ALA A 40 -5.70 -1.23 -19.53
CA ALA A 40 -4.32 -1.53 -19.13
C ALA A 40 -3.27 -0.91 -20.06
N SER A 41 -3.52 -0.88 -21.38
CA SER A 41 -2.59 -0.31 -22.36
C SER A 41 -2.31 1.18 -22.10
N ALA A 42 -3.37 1.94 -21.81
CA ALA A 42 -3.30 3.37 -21.52
C ALA A 42 -2.66 3.62 -20.16
N GLY A 43 -3.08 2.90 -19.12
CA GLY A 43 -2.51 3.03 -17.79
C GLY A 43 -1.03 2.68 -17.75
N ILE A 44 -0.59 1.59 -18.38
CA ILE A 44 0.84 1.22 -18.46
C ILE A 44 1.66 2.29 -19.21
N ALA A 45 1.09 2.91 -20.26
CA ALA A 45 1.74 4.03 -20.94
C ALA A 45 1.90 5.26 -20.03
N GLU A 46 0.91 5.56 -19.20
CA GLU A 46 0.98 6.62 -18.18
C GLU A 46 2.04 6.30 -17.11
N LEU A 47 2.05 5.09 -16.55
CA LEU A 47 3.06 4.65 -15.59
C LEU A 47 4.50 4.81 -16.13
N ARG A 48 4.73 4.44 -17.39
CA ARG A 48 6.03 4.63 -18.07
C ARG A 48 6.42 6.09 -18.14
N ARG A 49 5.49 6.96 -18.50
CA ARG A 49 5.76 8.40 -18.62
C ARG A 49 6.11 9.00 -17.26
N GLU A 50 5.37 8.69 -16.22
CA GLU A 50 5.65 9.20 -14.88
C GLU A 50 6.99 8.68 -14.33
N ALA A 51 7.27 7.37 -14.46
CA ALA A 51 8.56 6.79 -14.07
C ALA A 51 9.74 7.44 -14.83
N HIS A 52 9.61 7.60 -16.15
CA HIS A 52 10.62 8.28 -16.96
C HIS A 52 10.89 9.72 -16.50
N THR A 53 9.83 10.44 -16.12
CA THR A 53 9.95 11.83 -15.69
C THR A 53 10.56 11.94 -14.29
N VAL A 54 10.25 11.02 -13.36
CA VAL A 54 10.92 10.94 -12.05
C VAL A 54 12.40 10.64 -12.22
N LYS A 55 12.75 9.65 -13.05
CA LYS A 55 14.13 9.30 -13.40
C LYS A 55 14.94 10.50 -13.93
N GLY A 56 14.35 11.28 -14.85
CA GLY A 56 15.01 12.43 -15.46
C GLY A 56 15.28 13.59 -14.51
N LEU A 57 14.42 13.79 -13.50
CA LEU A 57 14.58 14.87 -12.53
C LEU A 57 15.47 14.49 -11.34
N ALA A 58 15.36 13.27 -10.84
CA ALA A 58 15.96 12.87 -9.55
C ALA A 58 17.48 13.09 -9.47
N GLY A 59 18.22 12.78 -10.54
CA GLY A 59 19.67 12.99 -10.58
C GLY A 59 20.07 14.46 -10.46
N SER A 60 19.28 15.37 -11.03
CA SER A 60 19.56 16.82 -11.03
C SER A 60 19.36 17.47 -9.66
N PHE A 61 18.50 16.89 -8.82
CA PHE A 61 18.19 17.39 -7.47
C PHE A 61 18.90 16.61 -6.35
N GLY A 62 19.87 15.76 -6.71
CA GLY A 62 20.71 15.05 -5.76
C GLY A 62 20.06 13.82 -5.14
N PHE A 63 19.15 13.14 -5.84
CA PHE A 63 18.53 11.87 -5.41
C PHE A 63 18.86 10.72 -6.39
N PRO A 64 20.14 10.31 -6.52
CA PRO A 64 20.55 9.30 -7.50
C PRO A 64 19.85 7.95 -7.31
N LEU A 65 19.59 7.53 -6.07
CA LEU A 65 18.89 6.27 -5.80
C LEU A 65 17.43 6.31 -6.29
N VAL A 66 16.73 7.43 -6.10
CA VAL A 66 15.36 7.60 -6.64
C VAL A 66 15.36 7.45 -8.16
N GLY A 67 16.36 8.03 -8.83
CA GLY A 67 16.53 7.85 -10.28
C GLY A 67 16.78 6.40 -10.68
N ALA A 68 17.57 5.66 -9.89
CA ALA A 68 17.83 4.23 -10.12
C ALA A 68 16.58 3.36 -9.90
N ILE A 69 15.77 3.65 -8.86
CA ILE A 69 14.51 2.95 -8.60
C ILE A 69 13.52 3.22 -9.73
N ALA A 70 13.36 4.48 -10.14
CA ALA A 70 12.46 4.87 -11.25
C ALA A 70 12.88 4.22 -12.58
N HIS A 71 14.17 4.10 -12.84
CA HIS A 71 14.67 3.35 -13.99
C HIS A 71 14.30 1.87 -13.93
N ARG A 72 14.46 1.22 -12.78
CA ARG A 72 14.06 -0.18 -12.63
C ARG A 72 12.56 -0.39 -12.74
N LEU A 73 11.76 0.56 -12.25
CA LEU A 73 10.32 0.57 -12.44
C LEU A 73 9.97 0.63 -13.93
N GLU A 74 10.62 1.52 -14.69
CA GLU A 74 10.48 1.64 -16.16
C GLU A 74 10.82 0.32 -16.88
N ASP A 75 11.90 -0.36 -16.49
CA ASP A 75 12.27 -1.68 -17.03
C ASP A 75 11.29 -2.79 -16.63
N TYR A 76 10.72 -2.71 -15.43
CA TYR A 76 9.76 -3.67 -14.90
C TYR A 76 8.44 -3.63 -15.69
N ILE A 77 7.97 -2.43 -16.04
CA ILE A 77 6.73 -2.20 -16.81
C ILE A 77 6.91 -2.29 -18.33
N ALA A 78 8.13 -2.33 -18.85
CA ALA A 78 8.42 -2.18 -20.28
C ALA A 78 7.58 -3.09 -21.19
N ASP A 79 7.45 -4.38 -20.84
CA ASP A 79 6.68 -5.36 -21.63
C ASP A 79 5.40 -5.83 -20.91
N MET A 80 4.91 -5.09 -19.93
CA MET A 80 3.62 -5.40 -19.32
C MET A 80 2.48 -5.11 -20.29
N THR A 81 1.51 -6.01 -20.32
CA THR A 81 0.26 -5.86 -21.11
C THR A 81 -0.98 -5.79 -20.22
N GLU A 82 -0.86 -6.22 -18.97
CA GLU A 82 -1.89 -6.22 -17.94
C GLU A 82 -1.25 -5.86 -16.59
N ILE A 83 -2.08 -5.49 -15.62
CA ILE A 83 -1.68 -5.29 -14.22
C ILE A 83 -2.70 -6.04 -13.36
N ASP A 84 -2.32 -7.22 -12.88
CA ASP A 84 -3.05 -7.96 -11.87
C ASP A 84 -2.65 -7.54 -10.45
N ASP A 85 -3.23 -8.18 -9.44
CA ASP A 85 -2.99 -7.90 -8.02
C ASP A 85 -1.53 -8.05 -7.61
N LEU A 86 -0.86 -9.07 -8.16
CA LEU A 86 0.52 -9.39 -7.83
C LEU A 86 1.47 -8.38 -8.48
N GLN A 87 1.20 -8.00 -9.72
CA GLN A 87 1.92 -6.97 -10.45
C GLN A 87 1.70 -5.61 -9.80
N ALA A 88 0.47 -5.28 -9.41
CA ALA A 88 0.14 -4.06 -8.67
C ALA A 88 0.94 -3.97 -7.36
N ALA A 89 0.92 -5.02 -6.54
CA ALA A 89 1.75 -5.09 -5.32
C ALA A 89 3.24 -4.87 -5.64
N SER A 90 3.76 -5.53 -6.68
CA SER A 90 5.16 -5.36 -7.09
C SER A 90 5.46 -3.93 -7.55
N LEU A 91 4.52 -3.24 -8.22
CA LEU A 91 4.69 -1.85 -8.63
C LEU A 91 4.70 -0.90 -7.43
N VAL A 92 3.86 -1.19 -6.42
CA VAL A 92 3.78 -0.43 -5.17
C VAL A 92 5.08 -0.51 -4.36
N ASP A 93 5.82 -1.62 -4.43
CA ASP A 93 7.15 -1.69 -3.81
C ASP A 93 8.10 -0.60 -4.31
N PHE A 94 8.10 -0.31 -5.63
CA PHE A 94 8.94 0.74 -6.19
C PHE A 94 8.51 2.12 -5.70
N THR A 95 7.21 2.41 -5.72
CA THR A 95 6.68 3.72 -5.30
C THR A 95 6.91 3.98 -3.82
N THR A 96 6.79 2.94 -2.99
CA THR A 96 7.05 3.02 -1.56
C THR A 96 8.48 3.48 -1.28
N TRP A 97 9.49 2.85 -1.91
CA TRP A 97 10.88 3.26 -1.72
C TRP A 97 11.17 4.66 -2.27
N ILE A 98 10.57 5.05 -3.40
CA ILE A 98 10.71 6.41 -3.94
C ILE A 98 10.16 7.42 -2.91
N ARG A 99 8.96 7.17 -2.39
CA ARG A 99 8.32 8.04 -1.40
C ARG A 99 9.14 8.14 -0.11
N GLU A 100 9.57 7.01 0.45
CA GLU A 100 10.35 6.98 1.69
C GLU A 100 11.64 7.82 1.57
N ILE A 101 12.38 7.70 0.46
CA ILE A 101 13.61 8.47 0.25
C ILE A 101 13.30 9.96 0.05
N ILE A 102 12.30 10.29 -0.76
CA ILE A 102 11.94 11.68 -1.07
C ILE A 102 11.42 12.41 0.17
N GLU A 103 10.55 11.79 0.96
CA GLU A 103 10.04 12.38 2.21
C GLU A 103 11.12 12.55 3.28
N SER A 104 12.17 11.72 3.27
CA SER A 104 13.33 11.91 4.15
C SER A 104 14.18 13.12 3.78
N GLY A 105 14.04 13.62 2.54
CA GLY A 105 14.81 14.74 1.98
C GLY A 105 16.31 14.45 1.77
N THR A 106 16.78 13.23 2.06
CA THR A 106 18.19 12.83 2.01
C THR A 106 18.35 11.44 1.40
N ASN A 107 19.55 11.13 0.89
CA ASN A 107 19.82 9.77 0.39
C ASN A 107 20.19 8.84 1.56
N PRO A 108 19.76 7.57 1.52
CA PRO A 108 20.18 6.58 2.49
C PRO A 108 21.70 6.32 2.40
N ALA A 109 22.25 5.71 3.45
CA ALA A 109 23.64 5.29 3.46
C ALA A 109 23.91 4.21 2.37
N PRO A 110 25.14 4.10 1.83
CA PRO A 110 25.44 3.18 0.72
C PRO A 110 25.08 1.71 0.98
N GLU A 111 25.22 1.24 2.22
CA GLU A 111 24.84 -0.13 2.59
C GLU A 111 23.33 -0.36 2.50
N GLU A 112 22.54 0.65 2.87
CA GLU A 112 21.08 0.63 2.78
C GLU A 112 20.63 0.77 1.34
N GLU A 113 21.26 1.63 0.54
CA GLU A 113 21.02 1.73 -0.90
C GLU A 113 21.12 0.36 -1.60
N ILE A 114 22.18 -0.41 -1.29
CA ILE A 114 22.36 -1.75 -1.83
C ILE A 114 21.26 -2.72 -1.37
N ARG A 115 20.79 -2.61 -0.11
CA ARG A 115 19.68 -3.44 0.41
C ARG A 115 18.38 -3.11 -0.31
N ILE A 116 18.04 -1.83 -0.42
CA ILE A 116 16.84 -1.34 -1.11
C ILE A 116 16.81 -1.84 -2.55
N LEU A 117 17.90 -1.66 -3.30
CA LEU A 117 17.96 -2.15 -4.67
C LEU A 117 17.78 -3.68 -4.74
N ARG A 118 18.29 -4.46 -3.78
CA ARG A 118 18.10 -5.91 -3.80
C ARG A 118 16.70 -6.36 -3.41
N SER A 119 15.98 -5.58 -2.59
CA SER A 119 14.59 -5.89 -2.21
C SER A 119 13.59 -5.58 -3.31
N LEU A 120 13.91 -4.66 -4.23
CA LEU A 120 13.01 -4.32 -5.33
C LEU A 120 12.67 -5.53 -6.20
N PRO A 121 11.40 -5.67 -6.64
CA PRO A 121 10.99 -6.71 -7.56
C PRO A 121 11.87 -6.77 -8.80
N SER A 122 12.04 -7.99 -9.31
CA SER A 122 12.75 -8.26 -10.56
C SER A 122 11.90 -9.18 -11.42
N ARG A 123 11.91 -8.99 -12.74
CA ARG A 123 11.07 -9.75 -13.69
C ARG A 123 11.40 -11.25 -13.73
N THR A 124 12.46 -11.71 -13.07
CA THR A 124 12.94 -13.10 -13.11
C THR A 124 12.00 -14.11 -12.43
N THR A 125 10.92 -13.68 -11.77
CA THR A 125 9.89 -14.58 -11.21
C THR A 125 8.68 -14.81 -12.13
N GLY A 126 8.69 -14.25 -13.35
CA GLY A 126 7.60 -14.39 -14.32
C GLY A 126 7.74 -15.60 -15.26
N ARG A 127 7.97 -16.82 -14.75
CA ARG A 127 7.77 -18.08 -15.51
C ARG A 127 7.84 -19.37 -14.68
N ALA A 128 7.42 -19.33 -13.42
CA ALA A 128 7.15 -20.52 -12.62
C ALA A 128 6.14 -20.22 -11.50
N ALA A 129 4.93 -19.78 -11.85
CA ALA A 129 3.79 -19.74 -10.93
C ALA A 129 2.67 -20.67 -11.43
N GLY A 130 3.07 -21.88 -11.83
CA GLY A 130 2.23 -23.07 -11.80
C GLY A 130 2.63 -23.90 -10.59
N ASN A 131 2.37 -23.37 -9.39
CA ASN A 131 2.17 -24.10 -8.14
C ASN A 131 2.01 -23.09 -7.01
N VAL A 132 0.76 -22.78 -6.69
CA VAL A 132 0.39 -22.27 -5.37
C VAL A 132 0.52 -23.48 -4.44
N GLY A 133 1.65 -23.60 -3.76
CA GLY A 133 1.96 -24.73 -2.91
C GLY A 133 3.17 -24.43 -2.02
N GLU A 134 2.86 -24.00 -0.79
CA GLU A 134 3.62 -24.21 0.44
C GLU A 134 5.11 -23.80 0.49
N GLY A 135 5.38 -22.79 1.32
CA GLY A 135 6.52 -22.83 2.24
C GLY A 135 7.59 -21.77 2.04
N VAL A 136 7.43 -20.62 2.71
CA VAL A 136 8.56 -19.91 3.31
C VAL A 136 8.18 -19.52 4.75
N VAL A 137 8.59 -20.40 5.65
CA VAL A 137 8.95 -20.23 7.07
C VAL A 137 8.15 -19.18 7.87
N ALA A 138 7.27 -19.68 8.73
CA ALA A 138 6.65 -18.92 9.80
C ALA A 138 7.69 -18.30 10.75
N PRO A 139 7.56 -17.02 11.15
CA PRO A 139 7.72 -16.64 12.53
C PRO A 139 6.42 -16.95 13.28
N ALA A 140 6.53 -17.39 14.52
CA ALA A 140 5.41 -17.74 15.38
C ALA A 140 4.62 -16.49 15.80
N GLY A 141 3.70 -16.04 14.94
CA GLY A 141 2.50 -15.28 15.31
C GLY A 141 1.30 -16.09 14.86
N HIS A 142 0.57 -16.68 15.80
CA HIS A 142 -0.55 -17.59 15.50
C HIS A 142 -1.81 -16.88 14.99
N GLN A 143 -1.76 -15.56 14.77
CA GLN A 143 -2.93 -14.76 14.43
C GLN A 143 -2.95 -14.35 12.96
N GLU A 144 -4.07 -14.63 12.31
CA GLU A 144 -4.33 -14.28 10.92
C GLU A 144 -5.31 -13.11 10.82
N ILE A 145 -4.93 -12.06 10.10
CA ILE A 145 -5.69 -10.82 9.96
C ILE A 145 -6.25 -10.74 8.54
N LEU A 146 -7.57 -10.54 8.44
CA LEU A 146 -8.23 -10.26 7.16
C LEU A 146 -8.19 -8.76 6.86
N ILE A 147 -7.63 -8.40 5.71
CA ILE A 147 -7.64 -7.04 5.17
C ILE A 147 -8.69 -6.98 4.07
N VAL A 148 -9.66 -6.07 4.19
CA VAL A 148 -10.69 -5.83 3.18
C VAL A 148 -10.47 -4.46 2.55
N THR A 149 -10.01 -4.40 1.30
CA THR A 149 -9.82 -3.14 0.58
C THR A 149 -9.87 -3.36 -0.92
N ALA A 150 -10.43 -2.38 -1.64
CA ALA A 150 -10.52 -2.40 -3.10
C ALA A 150 -9.17 -2.08 -3.77
N THR A 151 -8.22 -1.48 -3.04
CA THR A 151 -6.96 -1.00 -3.62
C THR A 151 -5.78 -1.91 -3.29
N ALA A 152 -4.98 -2.22 -4.30
CA ALA A 152 -3.78 -3.03 -4.13
C ALA A 152 -2.73 -2.28 -3.30
N VAL A 153 -2.67 -0.95 -3.43
CA VAL A 153 -1.77 -0.09 -2.65
C VAL A 153 -2.04 -0.23 -1.14
N GLN A 154 -3.30 -0.08 -0.70
CA GLN A 154 -3.64 -0.18 0.73
C GLN A 154 -3.45 -1.61 1.25
N ALA A 155 -3.81 -2.61 0.44
CA ALA A 155 -3.62 -4.01 0.81
C ALA A 155 -2.13 -4.30 1.05
N HIS A 156 -1.29 -3.91 0.10
CA HIS A 156 0.15 -4.13 0.15
C HIS A 156 0.80 -3.43 1.37
N PHE A 157 0.45 -2.16 1.59
CA PHE A 157 0.91 -1.41 2.76
C PHE A 157 0.57 -2.12 4.08
N LEU A 158 -0.72 -2.45 4.29
CA LEU A 158 -1.15 -3.13 5.52
C LEU A 158 -0.52 -4.52 5.66
N GLN A 159 -0.36 -5.26 4.57
CA GLN A 159 0.29 -6.56 4.58
C GLN A 159 1.74 -6.46 5.04
N ARG A 160 2.49 -5.49 4.52
CA ARG A 160 3.90 -5.26 4.91
C ARG A 160 3.99 -4.95 6.40
N GLU A 161 3.25 -3.95 6.88
CA GLU A 161 3.27 -3.53 8.29
C GLU A 161 2.91 -4.67 9.26
N LEU A 162 1.91 -5.49 8.91
CA LEU A 162 1.48 -6.61 9.75
C LEU A 162 2.47 -7.77 9.72
N ARG A 163 3.04 -8.09 8.55
CA ARG A 163 4.03 -9.18 8.41
C ARG A 163 5.35 -8.86 9.10
N GLU A 164 5.82 -7.62 9.02
CA GLU A 164 7.01 -7.16 9.74
C GLU A 164 6.88 -7.35 11.26
N ARG A 165 5.64 -7.36 11.76
CA ARG A 165 5.30 -7.59 13.18
C ARG A 165 4.92 -9.05 13.49
N GLY A 166 5.04 -9.95 12.52
CA GLY A 166 4.84 -11.41 12.69
C GLY A 166 3.43 -11.92 12.47
N TYR A 167 2.50 -11.09 11.98
CA TYR A 167 1.13 -11.52 11.68
C TYR A 167 1.00 -12.15 10.30
N ARG A 168 0.08 -13.11 10.18
CA ARG A 168 -0.36 -13.61 8.88
C ARG A 168 -1.47 -12.72 8.34
N THR A 169 -1.54 -12.58 7.03
CA THR A 169 -2.51 -11.70 6.37
C THR A 169 -3.20 -12.42 5.22
N ILE A 170 -4.51 -12.29 5.17
CA ILE A 170 -5.35 -12.67 4.02
C ILE A 170 -6.09 -11.43 3.54
N THR A 171 -6.40 -11.35 2.24
CA THR A 171 -7.00 -10.17 1.63
C THR A 171 -8.35 -10.50 0.99
N ALA A 172 -9.27 -9.56 1.02
CA ALA A 172 -10.49 -9.55 0.24
C ALA A 172 -10.69 -8.16 -0.40
N ARG A 173 -11.22 -8.12 -1.62
CA ARG A 173 -11.46 -6.88 -2.37
C ARG A 173 -12.88 -6.36 -2.24
N THR A 174 -13.82 -7.24 -1.89
CA THR A 174 -15.24 -6.92 -1.80
C THR A 174 -15.83 -7.39 -0.48
N ALA A 175 -16.95 -6.79 -0.07
CA ALA A 175 -17.70 -7.25 1.10
C ALA A 175 -18.15 -8.71 1.00
N VAL A 176 -18.52 -9.16 -0.20
CA VAL A 176 -18.95 -10.54 -0.45
C VAL A 176 -17.81 -11.52 -0.19
N GLU A 177 -16.63 -11.22 -0.76
CA GLU A 177 -15.42 -12.00 -0.55
C GLU A 177 -14.98 -11.99 0.92
N ALA A 178 -15.14 -10.84 1.61
CA ALA A 178 -14.85 -10.74 3.03
C ALA A 178 -15.74 -11.67 3.87
N PHE A 179 -17.06 -11.67 3.64
CA PHE A 179 -17.96 -12.59 4.34
C PHE A 179 -17.61 -14.06 4.08
N GLN A 180 -17.30 -14.41 2.82
CA GLN A 180 -16.88 -15.77 2.46
C GLN A 180 -15.60 -16.17 3.20
N THR A 181 -14.61 -15.27 3.21
CA THR A 181 -13.32 -15.50 3.85
C THR A 181 -13.46 -15.66 5.35
N VAL A 182 -14.26 -14.81 6.01
CA VAL A 182 -14.53 -14.92 7.47
C VAL A 182 -15.08 -16.29 7.84
N VAL A 183 -15.97 -16.86 7.03
CA VAL A 183 -16.53 -18.19 7.29
C VAL A 183 -15.49 -19.30 7.06
N GLN A 184 -14.63 -19.15 6.04
CA GLN A 184 -13.68 -20.17 5.61
C GLN A 184 -12.40 -20.22 6.47
N SER A 185 -11.74 -19.07 6.69
CA SER A 185 -10.45 -19.00 7.39
C SER A 185 -10.57 -18.60 8.86
N ARG A 186 -11.71 -18.04 9.29
CA ARG A 186 -11.97 -17.60 10.67
C ARG A 186 -10.83 -16.71 11.23
N PRO A 187 -10.53 -15.58 10.57
CA PRO A 187 -9.42 -14.71 10.96
C PRO A 187 -9.58 -14.22 12.41
N ASP A 188 -8.47 -13.96 13.07
CA ASP A 188 -8.39 -13.49 14.45
C ASP A 188 -8.70 -12.00 14.57
N ALA A 189 -8.56 -11.26 13.47
CA ALA A 189 -8.95 -9.86 13.37
C ALA A 189 -9.29 -9.45 11.94
N ILE A 190 -9.97 -8.32 11.80
CA ILE A 190 -10.37 -7.79 10.49
C ILE A 190 -10.06 -6.29 10.42
N ILE A 191 -9.46 -5.85 9.32
CA ILE A 191 -9.32 -4.44 8.95
C ILE A 191 -10.09 -4.22 7.66
N SER A 192 -11.10 -3.34 7.65
CA SER A 192 -11.84 -2.97 6.44
C SER A 192 -11.56 -1.52 6.06
N ALA A 193 -11.24 -1.25 4.79
CA ALA A 193 -11.35 0.08 4.22
C ALA A 193 -12.81 0.55 4.27
N ALA A 194 -13.06 1.81 4.59
CA ALA A 194 -14.41 2.37 4.67
C ALA A 194 -15.10 2.48 3.31
N VAL A 195 -14.33 2.70 2.26
CA VAL A 195 -14.80 2.79 0.87
C VAL A 195 -14.50 1.47 0.18
N LEU A 196 -15.56 0.81 -0.27
CA LEU A 196 -15.54 -0.41 -1.07
C LEU A 196 -16.63 -0.29 -2.13
N ASP A 197 -16.51 -1.08 -3.20
CA ASP A 197 -17.54 -1.15 -4.23
C ASP A 197 -18.75 -1.98 -3.75
N GLY A 198 -19.95 -1.46 -4.02
CA GLY A 198 -21.21 -2.08 -3.62
C GLY A 198 -21.56 -1.79 -2.16
N LEU A 199 -21.22 -2.68 -1.24
CA LEU A 199 -21.50 -2.49 0.20
C LEU A 199 -20.35 -1.70 0.83
N SER A 200 -20.66 -0.60 1.51
CA SER A 200 -19.62 0.21 2.17
C SER A 200 -18.89 -0.62 3.23
N GLY A 201 -17.60 -0.37 3.40
CA GLY A 201 -16.83 -0.99 4.48
C GLY A 201 -17.32 -0.65 5.88
N ILE A 202 -18.00 0.50 6.03
CA ILE A 202 -18.66 0.88 7.29
C ILE A 202 -19.83 -0.05 7.58
N GLU A 203 -20.64 -0.37 6.56
CA GLU A 203 -21.77 -1.29 6.70
C GLU A 203 -21.27 -2.72 6.90
N LEU A 204 -20.21 -3.11 6.17
CA LEU A 204 -19.53 -4.38 6.33
C LEU A 204 -19.03 -4.57 7.77
N ILE A 205 -18.27 -3.62 8.32
CA ILE A 205 -17.69 -3.78 9.67
C ILE A 205 -18.79 -3.83 10.74
N ARG A 206 -19.90 -3.09 10.58
CA ARG A 206 -21.08 -3.18 11.46
C ARG A 206 -21.71 -4.57 11.40
N ALA A 207 -21.87 -5.12 10.20
CA ALA A 207 -22.42 -6.46 10.01
C ALA A 207 -21.50 -7.53 10.60
N LEU A 208 -20.20 -7.44 10.37
CA LEU A 208 -19.18 -8.34 10.93
C LEU A 208 -19.14 -8.29 12.45
N ALA A 209 -19.25 -7.10 13.05
CA ALA A 209 -19.32 -6.93 14.51
C ALA A 209 -20.55 -7.61 15.15
N ALA A 210 -21.65 -7.76 14.40
CA ALA A 210 -22.84 -8.45 14.88
C ALA A 210 -22.73 -9.99 14.75
N MET A 211 -21.68 -10.52 14.11
CA MET A 211 -21.49 -11.95 13.94
C MET A 211 -20.89 -12.58 15.20
N LYS A 212 -21.56 -13.60 15.75
CA LYS A 212 -21.04 -14.40 16.89
C LYS A 212 -19.66 -14.99 16.64
N THR A 213 -19.33 -15.33 15.39
CA THR A 213 -18.03 -15.89 15.00
C THR A 213 -16.86 -14.92 15.20
N LEU A 214 -17.16 -13.62 15.33
CA LEU A 214 -16.20 -12.53 15.52
C LEU A 214 -16.36 -11.85 16.89
N GLU A 215 -17.16 -12.43 17.78
CA GLU A 215 -17.37 -11.90 19.12
C GLU A 215 -16.03 -11.84 19.87
N GLY A 216 -15.70 -10.65 20.39
CA GLY A 216 -14.44 -10.39 21.10
C GLY A 216 -13.20 -10.27 20.19
N LYS A 217 -13.33 -10.44 18.87
CA LYS A 217 -12.22 -10.26 17.93
C LYS A 217 -12.04 -8.79 17.56
N PRO A 218 -10.80 -8.30 17.42
CA PRO A 218 -10.56 -6.92 17.01
C PRO A 218 -11.05 -6.61 15.60
N LEU A 219 -11.73 -5.48 15.47
CA LEU A 219 -12.21 -4.95 14.20
C LEU A 219 -11.60 -3.56 13.99
N GLY A 220 -11.05 -3.33 12.80
CA GLY A 220 -10.42 -2.08 12.39
C GLY A 220 -11.14 -1.51 11.18
N LEU A 221 -11.39 -0.20 11.18
CA LEU A 221 -11.91 0.53 10.03
C LEU A 221 -10.84 1.52 9.54
N LEU A 222 -10.30 1.27 8.35
CA LEU A 222 -9.36 2.16 7.67
C LEU A 222 -10.14 3.25 6.91
N THR A 223 -9.96 4.52 7.26
CA THR A 223 -10.73 5.62 6.67
C THR A 223 -9.96 6.93 6.60
N SER A 224 -10.33 7.77 5.63
CA SER A 224 -9.90 9.17 5.58
C SER A 224 -10.85 10.10 6.34
N PHE A 225 -11.98 9.60 6.85
CA PHE A 225 -12.93 10.41 7.61
C PHE A 225 -12.36 10.83 8.97
N GLU A 226 -12.76 12.02 9.42
CA GLU A 226 -12.52 12.48 10.78
C GLU A 226 -13.35 11.65 11.77
N ALA A 227 -12.88 11.51 13.01
CA ALA A 227 -13.54 10.67 14.03
C ALA A 227 -15.01 11.08 14.33
N ASN A 228 -15.39 12.33 14.05
CA ASN A 228 -16.73 12.88 14.24
C ASN A 228 -17.58 12.91 12.97
N HIS A 229 -17.15 12.25 11.89
CA HIS A 229 -17.89 12.23 10.64
C HIS A 229 -19.24 11.48 10.77
N PRO A 230 -20.35 12.00 10.22
CA PRO A 230 -21.67 11.39 10.35
C PRO A 230 -21.74 9.92 9.94
N ASP A 231 -21.02 9.52 8.88
CA ASP A 231 -21.02 8.13 8.41
C ASP A 231 -20.41 7.14 9.43
N LEU A 232 -19.59 7.63 10.37
CA LEU A 232 -19.02 6.82 11.44
C LEU A 232 -19.97 6.69 12.65
N GLU A 233 -21.11 7.40 12.67
CA GLU A 233 -22.06 7.36 13.79
C GLU A 233 -22.68 5.97 13.96
N GLY A 234 -22.59 5.41 15.17
CA GLY A 234 -23.11 4.09 15.47
C GLY A 234 -22.19 2.94 15.06
N LEU A 235 -20.90 3.22 14.82
CA LEU A 235 -19.89 2.17 14.84
C LEU A 235 -19.86 1.48 16.23
N PRO A 236 -19.76 0.14 16.26
CA PRO A 236 -19.61 -0.60 17.50
C PRO A 236 -18.35 -0.20 18.27
N ALA A 237 -18.42 -0.20 19.60
CA ALA A 237 -17.32 0.25 20.46
C ALA A 237 -16.03 -0.59 20.34
N ASN A 238 -16.13 -1.82 19.82
CA ASN A 238 -14.99 -2.70 19.55
C ASN A 238 -14.33 -2.45 18.18
N VAL A 239 -14.79 -1.45 17.41
CA VAL A 239 -14.17 -1.06 16.14
C VAL A 239 -13.15 0.06 16.38
N THR A 240 -11.89 -0.21 16.05
CA THR A 240 -10.79 0.77 16.09
C THR A 240 -10.74 1.54 14.79
N ILE A 241 -10.73 2.88 14.86
CA ILE A 241 -10.60 3.74 13.67
C ILE A 241 -9.13 3.92 13.32
N ILE A 242 -8.74 3.46 12.13
CA ILE A 242 -7.40 3.61 11.57
C ILE A 242 -7.46 4.71 10.51
N THR A 243 -6.77 5.82 10.73
CA THR A 243 -6.75 6.89 9.72
C THR A 243 -5.78 6.52 8.60
N ASN A 244 -6.18 6.71 7.34
CA ASN A 244 -5.29 6.52 6.20
C ASN A 244 -4.56 7.80 5.75
N ARG A 245 -4.52 8.83 6.61
CA ARG A 245 -3.88 10.12 6.30
C ARG A 245 -2.43 10.17 6.77
N GLY A 246 -1.49 10.21 5.83
CA GLY A 246 -0.08 10.48 6.06
C GLY A 246 0.54 9.59 7.16
N LYS A 247 1.41 10.16 7.99
CA LYS A 247 2.19 9.43 9.02
C LYS A 247 1.35 8.84 10.17
N GLN A 248 0.06 9.16 10.28
CA GLN A 248 -0.79 8.70 11.38
C GLN A 248 -1.27 7.25 11.21
N ILE A 249 -1.24 6.71 9.98
CA ILE A 249 -1.68 5.34 9.71
C ILE A 249 -0.87 4.31 10.50
N ALA A 250 0.45 4.47 10.57
CA ALA A 250 1.34 3.56 11.28
C ALA A 250 1.08 3.57 12.81
N GLU A 251 0.80 4.76 13.37
CA GLU A 251 0.47 4.92 14.79
C GLU A 251 -0.88 4.27 15.12
N HIS A 252 -1.91 4.52 14.30
CA HIS A 252 -3.24 3.94 14.52
C HIS A 252 -3.25 2.43 14.30
N LEU A 253 -2.49 1.95 13.31
CA LEU A 253 -2.31 0.52 13.09
C LEU A 253 -1.59 -0.14 14.27
N ALA A 254 -0.60 0.53 14.87
CA ALA A 254 0.03 0.03 16.10
C ALA A 254 -0.97 -0.09 17.25
N LYS A 255 -1.84 0.91 17.46
CA LYS A 255 -2.91 0.85 18.48
C LYS A 255 -3.89 -0.29 18.20
N PHE A 256 -4.27 -0.52 16.95
CA PHE A 256 -5.10 -1.67 16.58
C PHE A 256 -4.40 -2.99 16.93
N ILE A 257 -3.11 -3.10 16.66
CA ILE A 257 -2.32 -4.29 16.94
C ILE A 257 -2.23 -4.57 18.44
N GLU A 258 -2.15 -3.55 19.29
CA GLU A 258 -2.19 -3.71 20.75
C GLU A 258 -3.49 -4.39 21.23
N THR A 259 -4.60 -4.26 20.49
CA THR A 259 -5.87 -4.92 20.84
C THR A 259 -5.90 -6.41 20.49
N LEU A 260 -4.90 -6.90 19.75
CA LEU A 260 -4.76 -8.33 19.38
C LEU A 260 -4.16 -9.18 20.52
N GLY A 261 -3.63 -8.54 21.58
CA GLY A 261 -2.89 -9.16 22.69
C GLY A 261 -3.65 -9.17 24.01
#